data_AF-A0A8H6BDG0-F1
#
_entry.id   AF-A0A8H6BDG0-F1
#
_cell.length_a   1.000
_cell.length_b   1.000
_cell.length_c   1.000
_cell.angle_alpha   90.00
_cell.angle_beta   90.00
_cell.angle_gamma   90.00
#
_symmetry.space_group_name_H-M   'P 1'
#
loop_
_entity.id
_entity.type
_entity.pdbx_description
1 polymer ?
#
loop_
_entity_poly.entity_id
_entity_poly.type
_entity_poly.pdbx_seq_one_letter_code
_entity_poly.pdbx_strand_id
1 'polypeptide(L)'
;MFVTEAPCGDASLENISSRSSSNVDWKDEKCGLEPIRGRSFFNRKGLVRTKPGRRDSQKSLSKSCSDKLCMKQFTSLLNSTTFSFIDPAYRYQFYLEYIVIPEENISPVDVQRCFSDRLNLDKSETNIQDHFHAFKILPTELPDFPYQFKLNNSLKACATSLVYSPVYPNMLEVINKGVLNGRSSKKHINKEASSQLCREALFERVAELNSNCFENIKTYSNFKGSIKELRKIKEGAKKIFKNWGESTIDDFTIRGES
;
A
#
# COMPACT_ATOMS: atom_id res chain seq x y z
N MET A 1 8.64 -10.35 4.24
CA MET A 1 8.71 -8.87 4.45
C MET A 1 8.95 -8.61 5.92
N PHE A 2 9.77 -7.65 6.31
CA PHE A 2 9.93 -7.22 7.71
C PHE A 2 9.37 -5.81 7.88
N VAL A 3 8.67 -5.56 8.98
CA VAL A 3 8.23 -4.22 9.41
C VAL A 3 8.46 -4.06 10.90
N THR A 4 8.92 -2.89 11.33
CA THR A 4 9.25 -2.62 12.73
C THR A 4 8.01 -2.38 13.61
N GLU A 5 6.86 -2.09 13.00
CA GLU A 5 5.59 -1.80 13.66
C GLU A 5 4.46 -2.45 12.85
N ALA A 6 3.35 -2.79 13.50
CA ALA A 6 2.18 -3.31 12.80
C ALA A 6 1.74 -2.36 11.67
N PRO A 7 1.38 -2.88 10.48
CA PRO A 7 0.96 -2.07 9.34
C PRO A 7 -0.19 -1.14 9.72
N CYS A 8 0.00 0.17 9.54
CA CYS A 8 -1.03 1.14 9.91
C CYS A 8 -2.38 0.80 9.25
N GLY A 9 -3.48 1.04 9.96
CA GLY A 9 -4.82 0.65 9.54
C GLY A 9 -5.43 -0.35 10.52
N ASP A 10 -6.22 -1.30 10.00
CA ASP A 10 -6.98 -2.24 10.81
C ASP A 10 -6.11 -3.19 11.64
N ALA A 11 -4.90 -3.55 11.17
CA ALA A 11 -3.97 -4.44 11.89
C ALA A 11 -3.26 -3.81 13.10
N SER A 12 -3.58 -2.56 13.45
CA SER A 12 -2.85 -1.77 14.46
C SER A 12 -3.77 -0.97 15.39
N LEU A 13 -5.08 -1.19 15.35
CA LEU A 13 -6.05 -0.34 16.05
C LEU A 13 -5.97 -0.46 17.57
N GLU A 14 -5.85 -1.66 18.11
CA GLU A 14 -5.73 -1.92 19.55
C GLU A 14 -4.43 -1.34 20.10
N ASN A 15 -3.31 -1.50 19.37
CA ASN A 15 -2.03 -0.90 19.73
C ASN A 15 -2.12 0.63 19.79
N ILE A 16 -2.93 1.24 18.94
CA ILE A 16 -3.12 2.69 18.93
C ILE A 16 -4.10 3.11 20.02
N SER A 17 -5.19 2.38 20.20
CA SER A 17 -6.24 2.68 21.19
C SER A 17 -5.70 2.60 22.61
N SER A 18 -4.94 1.54 22.93
CA SER A 18 -4.26 1.38 24.23
C SER A 18 -3.25 2.48 24.51
N ARG A 19 -2.63 3.06 23.47
CA ARG A 19 -1.66 4.16 23.58
C ARG A 19 -2.30 5.56 23.58
N SER A 20 -3.59 5.68 23.23
CA SER A 20 -4.29 6.97 23.22
C SER A 20 -5.02 7.23 24.53
N SER A 21 -4.60 8.25 25.27
CA SER A 21 -5.26 8.73 26.49
C SER A 21 -6.51 9.58 26.24
N SER A 22 -6.88 9.82 24.98
CA SER A 22 -7.99 10.69 24.61
C SER A 22 -9.25 9.88 24.27
N ASN A 23 -10.19 9.87 25.21
CA ASN A 23 -11.59 9.47 24.99
C ASN A 23 -12.27 10.53 24.09
N VAL A 24 -11.93 10.54 22.80
CA VAL A 24 -12.64 11.41 21.87
C VAL A 24 -13.94 10.73 21.46
N ASP A 25 -15.06 11.27 21.92
CA ASP A 25 -16.39 10.88 21.45
C ASP A 25 -16.54 11.25 19.98
N TRP A 26 -16.40 10.26 19.12
CA TRP A 26 -16.60 10.44 17.69
C TRP A 26 -18.10 10.42 17.40
N LYS A 27 -18.64 11.55 16.96
CA LYS A 27 -20.05 11.61 16.50
C LYS A 27 -20.21 10.76 15.24
N ASP A 28 -21.20 9.87 15.26
CA ASP A 28 -21.53 8.98 14.14
C ASP A 28 -22.08 9.78 12.96
N GLU A 29 -21.22 10.30 12.10
CA GLU A 29 -21.63 10.82 10.80
C GLU A 29 -21.99 9.65 9.86
N LYS A 30 -23.04 9.85 9.03
CA LYS A 30 -23.56 8.84 8.08
C LYS A 30 -22.41 8.20 7.30
N CYS A 31 -22.12 6.94 7.64
CA CYS A 31 -20.94 6.23 7.18
C CYS A 31 -21.40 4.89 6.59
N GLY A 32 -21.08 4.67 5.33
CA GLY A 32 -21.46 3.45 4.61
C GLY A 32 -20.87 3.34 3.20
N LEU A 33 -20.40 4.44 2.61
CA LEU A 33 -19.84 4.44 1.26
C LEU A 33 -18.35 4.83 1.21
N GLU A 34 -17.87 5.63 2.17
CA GLU A 34 -16.50 6.18 2.16
C GLU A 34 -15.56 5.49 3.15
N PRO A 35 -14.25 5.37 2.82
CA PRO A 35 -13.26 4.79 3.71
C PRO A 35 -13.04 5.65 4.95
N ILE A 36 -12.69 5.02 6.07
CA ILE A 36 -12.46 5.71 7.33
C ILE A 36 -11.11 6.44 7.29
N ARG A 37 -11.10 7.72 7.64
CA ARG A 37 -9.85 8.49 7.66
C ARG A 37 -8.99 8.14 8.86
N GLY A 38 -7.81 7.58 8.61
CA GLY A 38 -6.74 7.48 9.58
C GLY A 38 -7.12 6.66 10.82
N ARG A 39 -6.87 7.26 11.99
CA ARG A 39 -7.14 6.69 13.32
C ARG A 39 -8.52 7.09 13.88
N SER A 40 -9.41 7.58 13.03
CA SER A 40 -10.74 7.98 13.46
C SER A 40 -11.60 6.73 13.76
N PHE A 41 -12.52 6.85 14.71
CA PHE A 41 -13.49 5.81 15.07
C PHE A 41 -12.85 4.44 15.37
N PHE A 42 -12.10 4.32 16.47
CA PHE A 42 -11.44 3.07 16.86
C PHE A 42 -12.42 1.90 17.08
N ASN A 43 -13.67 2.21 17.46
CA ASN A 43 -14.77 1.25 17.56
C ASN A 43 -15.17 0.64 16.20
N ARG A 44 -14.89 1.32 15.08
CA ARG A 44 -15.21 0.84 13.72
C ARG A 44 -14.04 0.03 13.17
N LYS A 45 -14.09 -1.29 13.40
CA LYS A 45 -13.08 -2.29 13.03
C LYS A 45 -13.45 -3.00 11.73
N GLY A 46 -12.46 -3.55 11.01
CA GLY A 46 -12.68 -4.35 9.81
C GLY A 46 -13.07 -3.56 8.55
N LEU A 47 -13.01 -2.23 8.59
CA LEU A 47 -13.33 -1.35 7.46
C LEU A 47 -12.06 -0.79 6.82
N VAL A 48 -12.12 -0.47 5.52
CA VAL A 48 -10.99 0.17 4.82
C VAL A 48 -10.70 1.55 5.40
N ARG A 49 -9.41 1.85 5.57
CA ARG A 49 -8.91 3.11 6.11
C ARG A 49 -8.01 3.85 5.12
N THR A 50 -8.02 5.17 5.14
CA THR A 50 -7.06 6.01 4.41
C THR A 50 -6.00 6.62 5.31
N LYS A 51 -4.84 6.94 4.74
CA LYS A 51 -3.89 7.90 5.31
C LYS A 51 -4.43 9.32 5.03
N PRO A 52 -4.06 10.37 5.80
CA PRO A 52 -3.22 10.39 6.99
C PRO A 52 -3.99 10.15 8.29
N GLY A 53 -3.27 9.70 9.33
CA GLY A 53 -3.80 9.49 10.68
C GLY A 53 -4.22 10.77 11.43
N ARG A 54 -3.60 11.91 11.10
CA ARG A 54 -3.85 13.18 11.79
C ARG A 54 -5.05 13.91 11.18
N ARG A 55 -5.85 14.55 12.04
CA ARG A 55 -7.05 15.32 11.64
C ARG A 55 -6.70 16.57 10.83
N ASP A 56 -5.60 17.23 11.16
CA ASP A 56 -5.14 18.51 10.59
C ASP A 56 -4.45 18.38 9.21
N SER A 57 -4.10 17.17 8.78
CA SER A 57 -3.49 16.96 7.46
C SER A 57 -4.54 17.07 6.33
N GLN A 58 -4.10 17.27 5.08
CA GLN A 58 -5.00 17.19 3.93
C GLN A 58 -5.58 15.77 3.78
N LYS A 59 -6.85 15.66 3.37
CA LYS A 59 -7.46 14.35 3.09
C LYS A 59 -6.70 13.69 1.94
N SER A 60 -6.37 12.41 2.09
CA SER A 60 -5.80 11.58 1.02
C SER A 60 -6.66 10.34 0.84
N LEU A 61 -6.75 9.85 -0.40
CA LEU A 61 -7.44 8.60 -0.74
C LEU A 61 -6.51 7.38 -0.68
N SER A 62 -5.24 7.60 -0.30
CA SER A 62 -4.25 6.53 -0.16
C SER A 62 -4.67 5.58 0.96
N LYS A 63 -4.94 4.32 0.61
CA LYS A 63 -5.33 3.31 1.58
C LYS A 63 -4.21 3.04 2.60
N SER A 64 -4.61 2.55 3.76
CA SER A 64 -3.70 2.16 4.84
C SER A 64 -2.74 1.04 4.38
N CYS A 65 -1.63 0.84 5.09
CA CYS A 65 -0.69 -0.23 4.76
C CYS A 65 -1.36 -1.61 4.95
N SER A 66 -2.17 -1.76 5.99
CA SER A 66 -3.01 -2.95 6.21
C SER A 66 -3.87 -3.27 4.97
N ASP A 67 -4.64 -2.28 4.46
CA ASP A 67 -5.56 -2.52 3.33
C ASP A 67 -4.81 -2.78 2.01
N LYS A 68 -3.65 -2.15 1.82
CA LYS A 68 -2.77 -2.44 0.68
C LYS A 68 -2.24 -3.88 0.76
N LEU A 69 -1.82 -4.34 1.92
CA LEU A 69 -1.35 -5.72 2.12
C LEU A 69 -2.49 -6.72 1.90
N CYS A 70 -3.71 -6.45 2.38
CA CYS A 70 -4.86 -7.31 2.08
C CYS A 70 -5.12 -7.42 0.57
N MET A 71 -5.08 -6.31 -0.17
CA MET A 71 -5.21 -6.34 -1.64
C MET A 71 -4.08 -7.16 -2.31
N LYS A 72 -2.88 -7.15 -1.73
CA LYS A 72 -1.73 -7.92 -2.21
C LYS A 72 -1.86 -9.43 -2.00
N GLN A 73 -2.68 -9.87 -1.05
CA GLN A 73 -3.07 -11.30 -0.95
C GLN A 73 -3.88 -11.78 -2.16
N PHE A 74 -4.51 -10.87 -2.92
CA PHE A 74 -5.22 -11.24 -4.16
C PHE A 74 -4.41 -10.96 -5.43
N THR A 75 -3.66 -9.86 -5.44
CA THR A 75 -3.09 -9.29 -6.67
C THR A 75 -1.61 -9.55 -6.89
N SER A 76 -0.97 -10.30 -5.98
CA SER A 76 0.49 -10.47 -5.88
C SER A 76 1.25 -9.15 -5.67
N LEU A 77 2.55 -9.24 -5.40
CA LEU A 77 3.43 -8.09 -5.19
C LEU A 77 3.61 -7.24 -6.45
N LEU A 78 3.35 -7.81 -7.63
CA LEU A 78 3.48 -7.11 -8.91
C LEU A 78 2.55 -5.89 -8.99
N ASN A 79 3.05 -4.79 -9.54
CA ASN A 79 2.22 -3.66 -9.96
C ASN A 79 1.78 -3.87 -11.42
N SER A 80 0.95 -2.97 -11.97
CA SER A 80 0.47 -3.10 -13.35
C SER A 80 1.62 -3.21 -14.37
N THR A 81 2.68 -2.42 -14.20
CA THR A 81 3.85 -2.44 -15.09
C THR A 81 4.60 -3.76 -15.04
N THR A 82 4.98 -4.21 -13.83
CA THR A 82 5.70 -5.48 -13.67
C THR A 82 4.83 -6.69 -14.00
N PHE A 83 3.52 -6.63 -13.73
CA PHE A 83 2.57 -7.69 -14.12
C PHE A 83 2.52 -7.85 -15.63
N SER A 84 2.53 -6.74 -16.39
CA SER A 84 2.55 -6.80 -17.85
C SER A 84 3.88 -7.32 -18.41
N PHE A 85 4.99 -7.03 -17.73
CA PHE A 85 6.33 -7.43 -18.16
C PHE A 85 6.64 -8.91 -17.88
N ILE A 86 6.22 -9.41 -16.72
CA ILE A 86 6.46 -10.80 -16.32
C ILE A 86 5.61 -11.74 -17.17
N ASP A 87 6.20 -12.88 -17.55
CA ASP A 87 5.54 -13.94 -18.29
C ASP A 87 4.26 -14.41 -17.58
N PRO A 88 3.12 -14.53 -18.30
CA PRO A 88 1.82 -14.94 -17.74
C PRO A 88 1.87 -16.16 -16.82
N ALA A 89 2.70 -17.17 -17.12
CA ALA A 89 2.80 -18.40 -16.34
C ALA A 89 3.35 -18.18 -14.91
N TYR A 90 4.01 -17.04 -14.67
CA TYR A 90 4.70 -16.77 -13.40
C TYR A 90 4.09 -15.63 -12.57
N ARG A 91 3.13 -14.86 -13.11
CA ARG A 91 2.58 -13.64 -12.47
C ARG A 91 2.00 -13.86 -11.07
N TYR A 92 1.52 -15.08 -10.82
CA TYR A 92 0.89 -15.50 -9.57
C TYR A 92 1.84 -16.25 -8.63
N GLN A 93 3.15 -16.09 -8.80
CA GLN A 93 4.15 -16.68 -7.91
C GLN A 93 4.79 -15.64 -6.97
N PHE A 94 4.46 -14.36 -7.15
CA PHE A 94 5.07 -13.24 -6.42
C PHE A 94 4.25 -12.82 -5.21
N TYR A 95 3.98 -13.74 -4.29
CA TYR A 95 3.25 -13.44 -3.05
C TYR A 95 4.19 -13.34 -1.85
N LEU A 96 3.74 -12.64 -0.81
CA LEU A 96 4.39 -12.74 0.49
C LEU A 96 4.01 -14.06 1.12
N GLU A 97 5.00 -14.80 1.62
CA GLU A 97 4.74 -15.94 2.50
C GLU A 97 4.62 -15.49 3.96
N TYR A 98 5.47 -14.53 4.36
CA TYR A 98 5.55 -14.03 5.73
C TYR A 98 5.69 -12.51 5.81
N ILE A 99 5.09 -11.93 6.85
CA ILE A 99 5.42 -10.61 7.37
C ILE A 99 5.95 -10.79 8.79
N VAL A 100 7.21 -10.42 9.00
CA VAL A 100 7.89 -10.48 10.29
C VAL A 100 7.71 -9.15 11.02
N ILE A 101 7.23 -9.19 12.26
CA ILE A 101 6.91 -8.02 13.08
C ILE A 101 7.41 -8.26 14.51
N PRO A 102 7.96 -7.23 15.19
CA PRO A 102 8.28 -7.34 16.61
C PRO A 102 7.07 -7.75 17.43
N GLU A 103 7.23 -8.75 18.31
CA GLU A 103 6.13 -9.36 19.04
C GLU A 103 5.34 -8.34 19.87
N GLU A 104 6.04 -7.39 20.51
CA GLU A 104 5.45 -6.31 21.30
C GLU A 104 4.56 -5.36 20.49
N ASN A 105 4.69 -5.38 19.16
CA ASN A 105 3.94 -4.57 18.23
C ASN A 105 2.86 -5.37 17.49
N ILE A 106 2.58 -6.62 17.88
CA ILE A 106 1.50 -7.45 17.32
C ILE A 106 0.29 -7.41 18.25
N SER A 107 -0.88 -7.07 17.68
CA SER A 107 -2.17 -7.43 18.28
C SER A 107 -2.74 -8.63 17.52
N PRO A 108 -2.76 -9.83 18.11
CA PRO A 108 -3.27 -11.03 17.43
C PRO A 108 -4.71 -10.87 16.93
N VAL A 109 -5.56 -10.22 17.73
CA VAL A 109 -6.97 -9.95 17.39
C VAL A 109 -7.08 -9.00 16.19
N ASP A 110 -6.22 -7.98 16.11
CA ASP A 110 -6.21 -7.06 14.97
C ASP A 110 -5.68 -7.71 13.70
N VAL A 111 -4.61 -8.49 13.81
CA VAL A 111 -4.02 -9.25 12.72
C VAL A 111 -5.03 -10.23 12.14
N GLN A 112 -5.63 -11.05 13.00
CA GLN A 112 -6.61 -12.06 12.60
C GLN A 112 -7.80 -11.42 11.89
N ARG A 113 -8.37 -10.37 12.51
CA ARG A 113 -9.48 -9.63 11.90
C ARG A 113 -9.09 -9.01 10.56
N CYS A 114 -7.92 -8.37 10.48
CA CYS A 114 -7.50 -7.59 9.32
C CYS A 114 -7.16 -8.47 8.11
N PHE A 115 -6.40 -9.54 8.32
CA PHE A 115 -5.85 -10.35 7.21
C PHE A 115 -6.64 -11.63 6.93
N SER A 116 -7.61 -11.98 7.79
CA SER A 116 -8.48 -13.14 7.61
C SER A 116 -9.97 -12.77 7.74
N ASP A 117 -10.47 -12.50 8.95
CA ASP A 117 -11.92 -12.53 9.22
C ASP A 117 -12.72 -11.52 8.38
N ARG A 118 -12.19 -10.30 8.20
CA ARG A 118 -12.88 -9.26 7.44
C ARG A 118 -12.93 -9.53 5.94
N LEU A 119 -12.13 -10.48 5.44
CA LEU A 119 -12.13 -10.88 4.04
C LEU A 119 -13.30 -11.80 3.71
N ASN A 120 -13.86 -12.49 4.71
CA ASN A 120 -15.12 -13.23 4.59
C ASN A 120 -15.21 -14.09 3.31
N LEU A 121 -14.11 -14.80 3.02
CA LEU A 121 -13.90 -15.49 1.73
C LEU A 121 -14.99 -16.53 1.46
N ASP A 122 -15.46 -17.22 2.49
CA ASP A 122 -16.50 -18.25 2.41
C ASP A 122 -17.86 -17.74 1.89
N LYS A 123 -18.08 -16.42 1.91
CA LYS A 123 -19.32 -15.79 1.44
C LYS A 123 -19.11 -14.99 0.15
N SER A 124 -17.98 -15.17 -0.53
CA SER A 124 -17.70 -14.50 -1.79
C SER A 124 -18.54 -15.11 -2.91
N GLU A 125 -19.43 -14.33 -3.52
CA GLU A 125 -20.16 -14.70 -4.75
C GLU A 125 -19.27 -14.76 -6.01
N THR A 126 -17.96 -14.52 -5.85
CA THR A 126 -17.00 -14.47 -6.95
C THR A 126 -15.91 -15.51 -6.75
N ASN A 127 -15.39 -16.08 -7.85
CA ASN A 127 -14.20 -16.96 -7.87
C ASN A 127 -12.89 -16.22 -7.47
N ILE A 128 -12.99 -15.08 -6.80
CA ILE A 128 -11.84 -14.31 -6.33
C ILE A 128 -11.03 -15.07 -5.27
N GLN A 129 -11.65 -16.04 -4.59
CA GLN A 129 -10.99 -16.92 -3.63
C GLN A 129 -9.84 -17.71 -4.26
N ASP A 130 -9.95 -18.06 -5.55
CA ASP A 130 -8.91 -18.80 -6.30
C ASP A 130 -7.63 -17.97 -6.48
N HIS A 131 -7.73 -16.66 -6.31
CA HIS A 131 -6.59 -15.72 -6.38
C HIS A 131 -6.09 -15.31 -4.99
N PHE A 132 -6.66 -15.83 -3.91
CA PHE A 132 -6.28 -15.48 -2.55
C PHE A 132 -5.08 -16.32 -2.07
N HIS A 133 -4.01 -15.63 -1.69
CA HIS A 133 -2.82 -16.22 -1.10
C HIS A 133 -2.55 -15.54 0.23
N ALA A 134 -2.86 -16.24 1.32
CA ALA A 134 -2.60 -15.78 2.67
C ALA A 134 -1.10 -15.72 2.94
N PHE A 135 -0.65 -14.65 3.60
CA PHE A 135 0.64 -14.64 4.28
C PHE A 135 0.44 -14.87 5.77
N LYS A 136 1.50 -15.34 6.43
CA LYS A 136 1.54 -15.49 7.89
C LYS A 136 2.23 -14.28 8.54
N ILE A 137 1.77 -13.88 9.72
CA ILE A 137 2.53 -12.98 10.57
C ILE A 137 3.47 -13.81 11.43
N LEU A 138 4.76 -13.49 11.41
CA LEU A 138 5.76 -14.12 12.27
C LEU A 138 6.21 -13.10 13.32
N PRO A 139 6.08 -13.41 14.63
CA PRO A 139 6.70 -12.61 15.65
C PRO A 139 8.23 -12.72 15.57
N THR A 140 8.92 -11.66 15.99
CA THR A 140 10.36 -11.69 16.24
C THR A 140 10.65 -10.86 17.49
N GLU A 141 11.72 -11.19 18.17
CA GLU A 141 12.32 -10.30 19.16
C GLU A 141 13.31 -9.37 18.44
N LEU A 142 13.42 -8.12 18.88
CA LEU A 142 14.47 -7.20 18.43
C LEU A 142 15.42 -6.91 19.60
N PRO A 143 16.74 -6.99 19.40
CA PRO A 143 17.69 -6.74 20.46
C PRO A 143 17.64 -5.26 20.87
N ASP A 144 17.79 -4.98 22.17
CA ASP A 144 17.83 -3.60 22.71
C ASP A 144 19.10 -2.82 22.33
N PHE A 145 20.10 -3.47 21.73
CA PHE A 145 21.39 -2.89 21.35
C PHE A 145 21.92 -3.47 20.03
N PRO A 146 22.55 -2.68 19.14
CA PRO A 146 22.77 -1.23 19.22
C PRO A 146 21.59 -0.40 18.70
N TYR A 147 20.50 -1.03 18.26
CA TYR A 147 19.34 -0.34 17.68
C TYR A 147 18.08 -0.61 18.48
N GLN A 148 17.41 0.46 18.93
CA GLN A 148 16.10 0.36 19.57
C GLN A 148 15.02 0.85 18.61
N PHE A 149 14.14 -0.05 18.21
CA PHE A 149 12.96 0.26 17.38
C PHE A 149 11.76 0.58 18.26
N LYS A 150 11.91 1.58 19.14
CA LYS A 150 10.87 1.99 20.10
C LYS A 150 10.21 3.29 19.67
N LEU A 151 8.88 3.35 19.78
CA LEU A 151 8.13 4.58 19.55
C LEU A 151 8.46 5.62 20.63
N ASN A 152 9.11 6.72 20.22
CA ASN A 152 9.33 7.86 21.09
C ASN A 152 8.23 8.91 20.87
N ASN A 153 7.25 8.96 21.78
CA ASN A 153 6.11 9.88 21.69
C ASN A 153 6.49 11.37 21.79
N SER A 154 7.68 11.69 22.28
CA SER A 154 8.21 13.05 22.33
C SER A 154 8.78 13.52 20.99
N LEU A 155 9.04 12.58 20.06
CA LEU A 155 9.60 12.88 18.76
C LEU A 155 8.52 12.88 17.66
N LYS A 156 8.73 13.72 16.65
CA LYS A 156 7.89 13.73 15.45
C LYS A 156 8.46 12.74 14.44
N ALA A 157 7.56 12.05 13.73
CA ALA A 157 7.96 11.18 12.62
C ALA A 157 8.77 11.95 11.58
N CYS A 158 9.81 11.32 11.05
CA CYS A 158 10.64 11.91 10.00
C CYS A 158 9.80 12.21 8.74
N ALA A 159 10.03 13.37 8.12
CA ALA A 159 9.32 13.77 6.91
C ALA A 159 9.88 13.11 5.63
N THR A 160 11.02 12.43 5.73
CA THR A 160 11.69 11.77 4.61
C THR A 160 11.47 10.26 4.62
N SER A 161 11.61 9.63 3.46
CA SER A 161 11.66 8.18 3.29
C SER A 161 12.97 7.81 2.62
N LEU A 162 13.65 6.78 3.11
CA LEU A 162 14.86 6.24 2.49
C LEU A 162 14.50 5.00 1.69
N VAL A 163 15.00 4.91 0.47
CA VAL A 163 14.91 3.73 -0.39
C VAL A 163 16.32 3.31 -0.75
N TYR A 164 16.63 2.03 -0.52
CA TYR A 164 17.93 1.46 -0.85
C TYR A 164 17.74 0.07 -1.46
N SER A 165 18.53 -0.27 -2.48
CA SER A 165 18.65 -1.63 -2.99
C SER A 165 20.12 -1.96 -3.24
N PRO A 166 20.68 -2.98 -2.59
CA PRO A 166 22.08 -3.36 -2.81
C PRO A 166 22.30 -4.05 -4.16
N VAL A 167 21.23 -4.57 -4.77
CA VAL A 167 21.29 -5.33 -6.03
C VAL A 167 20.96 -4.49 -7.26
N TYR A 168 20.34 -3.32 -7.07
CA TYR A 168 20.06 -2.40 -8.17
C TYR A 168 21.10 -1.26 -8.12
N PRO A 169 22.00 -1.16 -9.11
CA PRO A 169 23.04 -0.13 -9.12
C PRO A 169 22.44 1.26 -8.92
N ASN A 170 23.09 2.09 -8.09
CA ASN A 170 22.68 3.47 -7.81
C ASN A 170 21.29 3.62 -7.18
N MET A 171 20.76 2.59 -6.52
CA MET A 171 19.52 2.68 -5.76
C MET A 171 19.76 3.15 -4.33
N LEU A 172 19.91 4.46 -4.17
CA LEU A 172 19.88 5.12 -2.86
C LEU A 172 19.16 6.45 -3.01
N GLU A 173 17.90 6.49 -2.60
CA GLU A 173 17.04 7.67 -2.73
C GLU A 173 16.52 8.11 -1.37
N VAL A 174 16.71 9.38 -1.04
CA VAL A 174 15.99 10.04 0.04
C VAL A 174 14.84 10.81 -0.60
N ILE A 175 13.60 10.51 -0.21
CA ILE A 175 12.38 11.09 -0.76
C ILE A 175 11.75 12.00 0.28
N ASN A 176 11.35 13.20 -0.10
CA ASN A 176 10.66 14.17 0.74
C ASN A 176 9.46 14.73 -0.03
N LYS A 177 8.25 14.62 0.52
CA LYS A 177 7.00 15.07 -0.13
C LYS A 177 6.79 14.53 -1.56
N GLY A 178 7.24 13.29 -1.82
CA GLY A 178 7.03 12.60 -3.09
C GLY A 178 8.04 12.92 -4.19
N VAL A 179 9.07 13.72 -3.91
CA VAL A 179 10.20 13.99 -4.81
C VAL A 179 11.52 13.65 -4.13
N LEU A 180 12.60 13.54 -4.89
CA LEU A 180 13.95 13.38 -4.35
C LEU A 180 14.28 14.56 -3.42
N ASN A 181 14.89 14.26 -2.27
CA ASN A 181 15.21 15.25 -1.24
C ASN A 181 16.17 16.31 -1.80
N GLY A 182 15.94 17.57 -1.41
CA GLY A 182 16.64 18.72 -2.00
C GLY A 182 16.05 19.21 -3.33
N ARG A 183 15.06 18.51 -3.91
CA ARG A 183 14.33 18.97 -5.11
C ARG A 183 13.00 19.62 -4.74
N SER A 184 12.51 20.50 -5.62
CA SER A 184 11.27 21.24 -5.39
C SER A 184 10.04 20.42 -5.76
N SER A 185 9.07 20.36 -4.85
CA SER A 185 7.73 19.82 -5.09
C SER A 185 6.68 20.89 -5.42
N LYS A 186 7.09 22.17 -5.56
CA LYS A 186 6.19 23.33 -5.67
C LYS A 186 5.87 23.75 -7.12
N LYS A 187 6.57 23.20 -8.11
CA LYS A 187 6.39 23.45 -9.56
C LYS A 187 6.01 22.13 -10.25
N HIS A 188 5.87 22.13 -11.58
CA HIS A 188 5.93 20.89 -12.35
C HIS A 188 7.15 20.07 -11.90
N ILE A 189 6.92 18.83 -11.50
CA ILE A 189 7.97 17.93 -11.04
C ILE A 189 8.77 17.55 -12.29
N ASN A 190 9.99 18.07 -12.40
CA ASN A 190 10.90 17.69 -13.48
C ASN A 190 11.33 16.23 -13.31
N LYS A 191 11.66 15.54 -14.41
CA LYS A 191 12.10 14.13 -14.41
C LYS A 191 13.24 13.85 -13.42
N GLU A 192 14.20 14.77 -13.31
CA GLU A 192 15.33 14.70 -12.36
C GLU A 192 14.94 14.79 -10.88
N ALA A 193 13.73 15.23 -10.58
CA ALA A 193 13.19 15.29 -9.22
C ALA A 193 12.38 14.04 -8.84
N SER A 194 12.11 13.17 -9.81
CA SER A 194 11.32 11.95 -9.62
C SER A 194 12.16 10.81 -9.07
N SER A 195 11.57 9.99 -8.22
CA SER A 195 12.15 8.73 -7.77
C SER A 195 12.16 7.69 -8.91
N GLN A 196 13.15 6.82 -8.94
CA GLN A 196 13.20 5.65 -9.83
C GLN A 196 12.06 4.65 -9.55
N LEU A 197 11.40 4.75 -8.39
CA LEU A 197 10.20 3.97 -8.06
C LEU A 197 8.89 4.63 -8.50
N CYS A 198 8.94 5.83 -9.10
CA CYS A 198 7.74 6.47 -9.59
C CYS A 198 7.15 5.68 -10.78
N ARG A 199 5.85 5.88 -11.04
CA ARG A 199 5.13 5.14 -12.08
C ARG A 199 5.73 5.35 -13.46
N GLU A 200 6.14 6.59 -13.76
CA GLU A 200 6.76 6.97 -15.04
C GLU A 200 8.12 6.26 -15.22
N ALA A 201 9.01 6.31 -14.22
CA ALA A 201 10.31 5.65 -14.28
C ALA A 201 10.19 4.12 -14.42
N LEU A 202 9.28 3.49 -13.66
CA LEU A 202 9.02 2.05 -13.79
C LEU A 202 8.47 1.69 -15.17
N PHE A 203 7.60 2.54 -15.72
CA PHE A 203 7.04 2.36 -17.05
C PHE A 203 8.13 2.45 -18.12
N GLU A 204 8.92 3.52 -18.13
CA GLU A 204 10.05 3.70 -19.06
C GLU A 204 11.01 2.51 -18.99
N ARG A 205 11.32 2.03 -17.78
CA ARG A 205 12.23 0.90 -17.61
C ARG A 205 11.72 -0.39 -18.25
N VAL A 206 10.41 -0.65 -18.17
CA VAL A 206 9.82 -1.81 -18.86
C VAL A 206 9.82 -1.61 -20.37
N ALA A 207 9.59 -0.38 -20.85
CA ALA A 207 9.58 -0.07 -22.28
C ALA A 207 10.98 -0.27 -22.90
N GLU A 208 12.04 0.08 -22.17
CA GLU A 208 13.42 -0.19 -22.55
C GLU A 208 13.73 -1.69 -22.67
N LEU A 209 13.15 -2.52 -21.80
CA LEU A 209 13.37 -3.96 -21.78
C LEU A 209 12.50 -4.70 -22.81
N ASN A 210 11.32 -4.17 -23.14
CA ASN A 210 10.43 -4.69 -24.14
C ASN A 210 9.56 -3.58 -24.74
N SER A 211 9.98 -3.06 -25.90
CA SER A 211 9.30 -1.97 -26.61
C SER A 211 7.86 -2.31 -26.98
N ASN A 212 7.57 -3.58 -27.20
CA ASN A 212 6.26 -4.05 -27.67
C ASN A 212 5.25 -4.19 -26.53
N CYS A 213 5.68 -4.14 -25.25
CA CYS A 213 4.77 -4.20 -24.10
C CYS A 213 3.70 -3.10 -24.11
N PHE A 214 3.96 -2.00 -24.81
CA PHE A 214 3.12 -0.81 -24.79
C PHE A 214 2.74 -0.32 -26.19
N GLU A 215 2.84 -1.18 -27.20
CA GLU A 215 2.40 -0.85 -28.56
C GLU A 215 0.93 -0.40 -28.54
N ASN A 216 0.63 0.72 -29.21
CA ASN A 216 -0.70 1.35 -29.24
C ASN A 216 -1.22 1.88 -27.89
N ILE A 217 -0.38 2.01 -26.87
CA ILE A 217 -0.77 2.54 -25.56
C ILE A 217 -0.32 4.00 -25.41
N LYS A 218 -1.28 4.93 -25.38
CA LYS A 218 -1.00 6.38 -25.31
C LYS A 218 -0.89 6.94 -23.89
N THR A 219 -1.64 6.40 -22.94
CA THR A 219 -1.66 6.91 -21.56
C THR A 219 -1.55 5.79 -20.53
N TYR A 220 -1.05 6.13 -19.35
CA TYR A 220 -0.92 5.19 -18.24
C TYR A 220 -2.28 4.64 -17.77
N SER A 221 -3.36 5.41 -17.92
CA SER A 221 -4.73 4.94 -17.68
C SER A 221 -5.15 3.90 -18.72
N ASN A 222 -4.90 4.15 -20.01
CA ASN A 222 -5.16 3.16 -21.06
C ASN A 222 -4.36 1.87 -20.82
N PHE A 223 -3.09 2.00 -20.44
CA PHE A 223 -2.25 0.87 -20.04
C PHE A 223 -2.89 0.04 -18.91
N LYS A 224 -3.23 0.69 -17.79
CA LYS A 224 -3.87 -0.02 -16.66
C LYS A 224 -5.19 -0.68 -17.07
N GLY A 225 -5.92 -0.08 -18.02
CA GLY A 225 -7.16 -0.62 -18.57
C GLY A 225 -6.98 -1.85 -19.46
N SER A 226 -5.84 -1.98 -20.15
CA SER A 226 -5.57 -3.12 -21.04
C SER A 226 -5.28 -4.42 -20.28
N ILE A 227 -4.81 -4.33 -19.02
CA ILE A 227 -4.55 -5.49 -18.15
C ILE A 227 -5.86 -6.00 -17.52
N LYS A 228 -6.74 -6.53 -18.36
CA LYS A 228 -8.11 -6.96 -18.00
C LYS A 228 -8.14 -7.93 -16.81
N GLU A 229 -7.21 -8.87 -16.80
CA GLU A 229 -7.10 -9.91 -15.77
C GLU A 229 -6.86 -9.32 -14.38
N LEU A 230 -5.75 -8.57 -14.21
CA LEU A 230 -5.43 -7.90 -12.94
C LEU A 230 -6.53 -6.93 -12.51
N ARG A 231 -7.19 -6.27 -13.46
CA ARG A 231 -8.32 -5.38 -13.17
C ARG A 231 -9.51 -6.16 -12.58
N LYS A 232 -9.89 -7.28 -13.19
CA LYS A 232 -10.97 -8.15 -12.70
C LYS A 232 -10.69 -8.63 -11.28
N ILE A 233 -9.46 -9.05 -10.99
CA ILE A 233 -9.04 -9.47 -9.64
C ILE A 233 -9.16 -8.29 -8.64
N LYS A 234 -8.63 -7.11 -8.99
CA LYS A 234 -8.75 -5.91 -8.14
C LYS A 234 -10.21 -5.54 -7.86
N GLU A 235 -11.07 -5.59 -8.87
CA GLU A 235 -12.50 -5.27 -8.72
C GLU A 235 -13.22 -6.31 -7.87
N GLY A 236 -12.94 -7.60 -8.05
CA GLY A 236 -13.46 -8.67 -7.20
C GLY A 236 -13.03 -8.48 -5.73
N ALA A 237 -11.74 -8.26 -5.49
CA ALA A 237 -11.22 -8.03 -4.14
C ALA A 237 -11.81 -6.77 -3.49
N LYS A 238 -12.01 -5.69 -4.25
CA LYS A 238 -12.70 -4.48 -3.75
C LYS A 238 -14.12 -4.73 -3.26
N LYS A 239 -14.84 -5.71 -3.81
CA LYS A 239 -16.20 -6.05 -3.35
C LYS A 239 -16.19 -6.73 -1.98
N ILE A 240 -15.11 -7.46 -1.67
CA ILE A 240 -14.88 -8.03 -0.33
C ILE A 240 -14.62 -6.90 0.68
N PHE A 241 -13.82 -5.91 0.28
CA PHE A 241 -13.43 -4.81 1.17
C PHE A 241 -14.55 -3.78 1.35
N LYS A 242 -15.10 -3.71 2.57
CA LYS A 242 -16.08 -2.68 2.94
C LYS A 242 -15.47 -1.27 2.85
N ASN A 243 -16.15 -0.40 2.10
CA ASN A 243 -15.83 1.03 1.94
C ASN A 243 -14.46 1.29 1.27
N TRP A 244 -14.04 0.50 0.28
CA TRP A 244 -12.74 0.73 -0.37
C TRP A 244 -12.57 2.17 -0.85
N GLY A 245 -13.55 2.71 -1.59
CA GLY A 245 -13.52 4.05 -2.19
C GLY A 245 -12.47 4.18 -3.31
N GLU A 246 -12.79 4.87 -4.39
CA GLU A 246 -11.83 5.07 -5.48
C GLU A 246 -10.68 6.00 -5.08
N SER A 247 -9.54 5.88 -5.78
CA SER A 247 -8.48 6.88 -5.70
C SER A 247 -8.69 7.94 -6.78
N THR A 248 -8.01 9.08 -6.68
CA THR A 248 -7.98 10.05 -7.77
C THR A 248 -7.52 9.41 -9.07
N ILE A 249 -8.00 9.96 -10.19
CA ILE A 249 -7.48 9.61 -11.51
C ILE A 249 -5.98 9.87 -11.51
N ASP A 250 -5.25 8.90 -12.04
CA ASP A 250 -3.80 8.87 -12.10
C ASP A 250 -3.44 8.51 -13.53
N ASP A 251 -3.18 9.53 -14.33
CA ASP A 251 -2.89 9.39 -15.74
C ASP A 251 -1.77 10.35 -16.16
N PHE A 252 -0.96 9.89 -17.10
CA PHE A 252 0.08 10.64 -17.76
C PHE A 252 0.29 10.07 -19.17
N THR A 253 0.71 10.91 -20.09
CA THR A 253 1.03 10.48 -21.45
C THR A 253 2.28 9.63 -21.44
N ILE A 254 2.18 8.45 -22.03
CA ILE A 254 3.33 7.59 -22.30
C ILE A 254 3.99 8.16 -23.55
N ARG A 255 5.26 8.54 -23.47
CA ARG A 255 5.99 9.06 -24.62
C ARG A 255 6.14 7.97 -25.67
N GLY A 256 5.35 8.07 -26.73
CA GLY A 256 5.57 7.43 -28.02
C GLY A 256 5.47 8.52 -29.08
N GLU A 257 6.57 8.72 -29.82
CA GLU A 257 6.78 9.67 -30.92
C GLU A 257 7.02 11.13 -30.53
N SER A 258 8.31 11.51 -30.54
CA SER A 258 8.73 12.81 -31.05
C SER A 258 8.71 12.79 -32.57
#